data_AF-A0A4Q3M1L5-F1
#
_entry.id   AF-A0A4Q3M1L5-F1
#
_cell.length_a   1.000
_cell.length_b   1.000
_cell.length_c   1.000
_cell.angle_alpha   90.00
_cell.angle_beta   90.00
_cell.angle_gamma   90.00
#
_symmetry.space_group_name_H-M   'P 1'
#
loop_
_entity.id
_entity.type
_entity.pdbx_description
1 polymer ?
#
loop_
_entity_poly.entity_id
_entity_poly.type
_entity_poly.pdbx_seq_one_letter_code
_entity_poly.pdbx_strand_id
1 'polypeptide(L)'
;MPSRLVCTTALRSLSIAALTVALAACGGGGAGSDDAGDGASAEVGSPNPQDSGAVTAPFAAGTGATPGYFLNGVGSQVLGQLNTFTQSASGAMTALNDRSLTGTATATQDVSGDAFHAQGRWTLGSVTSPSGADVLRGNNAAYHYLAYRRVAAFPASGSFACDAGRFTAPTYVGGTVVPASAHSGTATGSAALTFDGAVATVTGRYSVQAGTGADASSDTGDIAATVTGPTHSSTGGAYLGGNAGTVTAIGDGGNGSYLVAVAYKAALSNGANYQGVASFRCR
;
A
#
# COMPACT_ATOMS: atom_id res chain seq x y z
N MET A 1 -9.97 -35.00 -48.29
CA MET A 1 -11.36 -35.05 -47.77
C MET A 1 -11.30 -35.66 -46.39
N PRO A 2 -11.58 -34.88 -45.34
CA PRO A 2 -12.92 -34.89 -44.76
C PRO A 2 -13.51 -33.49 -44.53
N SER A 3 -14.82 -33.51 -44.30
CA SER A 3 -15.80 -32.42 -44.29
C SER A 3 -15.69 -31.43 -43.13
N ARG A 4 -16.16 -30.22 -43.47
CA ARG A 4 -16.43 -29.04 -42.62
C ARG A 4 -17.51 -29.30 -41.57
N LEU A 5 -17.39 -28.63 -40.42
CA LEU A 5 -18.54 -28.01 -39.74
C LEU A 5 -18.09 -26.68 -39.12
N VAL A 6 -18.57 -25.58 -39.69
CA VAL A 6 -18.45 -24.22 -39.17
C VAL A 6 -19.77 -23.91 -38.48
N CYS A 7 -19.74 -23.62 -37.18
CA CYS A 7 -20.90 -23.18 -36.42
C CYS A 7 -20.91 -21.64 -36.38
N THR A 8 -21.86 -21.05 -37.10
CA THR A 8 -22.19 -19.62 -37.09
C THR A 8 -23.23 -19.37 -36.00
N THR A 9 -22.89 -18.60 -34.97
CA THR A 9 -23.88 -18.06 -34.02
C THR A 9 -24.09 -16.58 -34.24
N ALA A 10 -25.38 -16.24 -34.35
CA ALA A 10 -25.93 -15.00 -34.85
C ALA A 10 -25.87 -13.85 -33.83
N LEU A 11 -25.73 -12.63 -34.37
CA LEU A 11 -26.03 -11.37 -33.69
C LEU A 11 -27.53 -11.30 -33.36
N ARG A 12 -27.86 -10.83 -32.14
CA ARG A 12 -29.18 -10.29 -31.79
C ARG A 12 -29.01 -8.93 -31.11
N SER A 13 -29.57 -7.92 -31.76
CA SER A 13 -29.75 -6.55 -31.28
C SER A 13 -31.12 -6.37 -30.60
N LEU A 14 -31.26 -5.22 -29.92
CA LEU A 14 -32.46 -4.61 -29.27
C LEU A 14 -32.78 -5.14 -27.84
N SER A 15 -33.05 -4.32 -26.82
CA SER A 15 -33.74 -3.01 -26.78
C SER A 15 -33.27 -2.13 -25.62
N ILE A 16 -33.23 -0.81 -25.87
CA ILE A 16 -33.07 0.26 -24.87
C ILE A 16 -34.46 0.60 -24.32
N ALA A 17 -34.62 0.58 -23.00
CA ALA A 17 -35.77 1.17 -22.31
C ALA A 17 -35.28 2.34 -21.45
N ALA A 18 -35.71 3.54 -21.84
CA ALA A 18 -35.53 4.77 -21.10
C ALA A 18 -36.48 4.79 -19.87
N LEU A 19 -35.97 5.24 -18.72
CA LEU A 19 -36.81 5.68 -17.61
C LEU A 19 -36.40 7.10 -17.21
N THR A 20 -37.25 8.04 -17.57
CA THR A 20 -37.25 9.43 -17.14
C THR A 20 -37.90 9.54 -15.76
N VAL A 21 -37.23 10.17 -14.80
CA VAL A 21 -37.90 10.79 -13.65
C VAL A 21 -37.38 12.22 -13.57
N ALA A 22 -38.29 13.15 -13.87
CA ALA A 22 -38.12 14.56 -13.58
C ALA A 22 -38.53 14.80 -12.13
N LEU A 23 -37.73 15.56 -11.38
CA LEU A 23 -38.23 16.39 -10.30
C LEU A 23 -37.53 17.75 -10.38
N ALA A 24 -38.35 18.78 -10.53
CA ALA A 24 -37.97 20.17 -10.64
C ALA A 24 -38.20 20.89 -9.30
N ALA A 25 -37.24 21.76 -8.94
CA ALA A 25 -37.40 23.04 -8.23
C ALA A 25 -35.99 23.65 -8.20
N CYS A 26 -35.62 24.70 -8.94
CA CYS A 26 -36.11 26.09 -9.06
C CYS A 26 -35.81 26.97 -7.82
N GLY A 27 -35.05 28.04 -8.08
CA GLY A 27 -34.64 29.12 -7.17
C GLY A 27 -33.12 29.31 -7.28
N GLY A 28 -32.56 30.08 -8.23
CA GLY A 28 -32.67 31.54 -8.39
C GLY A 28 -31.56 32.19 -7.54
N GLY A 29 -30.69 33.10 -7.96
CA GLY A 29 -30.44 33.91 -9.15
C GLY A 29 -29.48 35.04 -8.68
N GLY A 30 -28.69 35.66 -9.57
CA GLY A 30 -28.02 36.93 -9.27
C GLY A 30 -26.53 36.98 -9.63
N ALA A 31 -26.20 37.97 -10.47
CA ALA A 31 -24.89 38.27 -11.05
C ALA A 31 -23.94 39.00 -10.10
N GLY A 32 -22.64 38.93 -10.38
CA GLY A 32 -21.62 39.82 -9.82
C GLY A 32 -20.22 39.44 -10.26
N SER A 33 -19.54 40.37 -10.92
CA SER A 33 -18.21 40.25 -11.51
C SER A 33 -17.05 40.22 -10.50
N ASP A 34 -15.93 39.67 -10.99
CA ASP A 34 -14.53 39.98 -10.71
C ASP A 34 -13.88 39.74 -9.33
N ASP A 35 -12.80 38.96 -9.43
CA ASP A 35 -11.53 38.97 -8.71
C ASP A 35 -11.38 38.44 -7.27
N ALA A 36 -10.17 37.87 -7.11
CA ALA A 36 -9.44 37.49 -5.91
C ALA A 36 -9.64 36.05 -5.36
N GLY A 37 -8.68 35.21 -5.78
CA GLY A 37 -7.97 34.18 -5.01
C GLY A 37 -8.69 33.51 -3.86
N ASP A 38 -8.95 32.21 -4.01
CA ASP A 38 -9.29 31.35 -2.88
C ASP A 38 -8.48 30.05 -2.92
N GLY A 39 -7.89 29.74 -1.79
CA GLY A 39 -7.13 28.51 -1.57
C GLY A 39 -8.08 27.33 -1.62
N ALA A 40 -7.74 26.34 -2.43
CA ALA A 40 -8.51 25.11 -2.54
C ALA A 40 -8.61 24.43 -1.15
N SER A 41 -9.74 24.62 -0.47
CA SER A 41 -10.19 23.72 0.58
C SER A 41 -10.62 22.43 -0.10
N ALA A 42 -9.83 21.38 0.09
CA ALA A 42 -10.20 20.05 -0.37
C ALA A 42 -11.51 19.62 0.32
N GLU A 43 -12.57 19.38 -0.46
CA GLU A 43 -13.76 18.71 0.05
C GLU A 43 -13.35 17.32 0.55
N VAL A 44 -13.49 17.11 1.86
CA VAL A 44 -13.32 15.80 2.48
C VAL A 44 -14.54 14.96 2.11
N GLY A 45 -14.41 14.11 1.09
CA GLY A 45 -15.46 13.16 0.73
C GLY A 45 -15.89 12.27 1.90
N SER A 46 -17.06 11.64 1.84
CA SER A 46 -17.45 10.69 2.89
C SER A 46 -16.51 9.48 2.93
N PRO A 47 -16.22 8.89 4.11
CA PRO A 47 -15.39 7.69 4.20
C PRO A 47 -15.96 6.56 3.32
N ASN A 48 -15.10 5.84 2.61
CA ASN A 48 -15.53 4.66 1.88
C ASN A 48 -15.85 3.54 2.89
N PRO A 49 -17.11 3.06 2.96
CA PRO A 49 -17.52 2.08 3.96
C PRO A 49 -16.86 0.69 3.77
N GLN A 50 -16.21 0.45 2.63
CA GLN A 50 -15.48 -0.80 2.36
C GLN A 50 -14.03 -0.76 2.88
N ASP A 51 -13.53 0.41 3.27
CA ASP A 51 -12.19 0.54 3.85
C ASP A 51 -12.17 0.05 5.29
N SER A 52 -11.04 -0.49 5.73
CA SER A 52 -10.83 -0.92 7.11
C SER A 52 -9.59 -0.24 7.71
N GLY A 53 -9.64 0.04 9.01
CA GLY A 53 -8.59 0.76 9.70
C GLY A 53 -8.85 2.27 9.70
N ALA A 54 -7.90 3.03 10.24
CA ALA A 54 -8.00 4.47 10.35
C ALA A 54 -6.61 5.08 10.54
N VAL A 55 -6.46 6.34 10.13
CA VAL A 55 -5.30 7.17 10.45
C VAL A 55 -5.59 8.06 11.66
N THR A 56 -4.56 8.42 12.41
CA THR A 56 -4.69 9.42 13.48
C THR A 56 -4.59 10.86 12.96
N ALA A 57 -4.03 11.04 11.76
CA ALA A 57 -4.00 12.28 10.99
C ALA A 57 -3.74 11.96 9.50
N PRO A 58 -4.19 12.81 8.56
CA PRO A 58 -3.81 12.68 7.16
C PRO A 58 -2.29 12.75 6.99
N PHE A 59 -1.77 12.02 6.00
CA PHE A 59 -0.35 12.04 5.68
C PHE A 59 0.06 13.41 5.16
N ALA A 60 1.11 13.98 5.75
CA ALA A 60 1.70 15.23 5.32
C ALA A 60 3.06 14.96 4.68
N ALA A 61 3.30 15.44 3.46
CA ALA A 61 4.63 15.33 2.84
C ALA A 61 5.73 16.06 3.66
N GLY A 62 5.33 17.06 4.44
CA GLY A 62 6.24 17.99 5.10
C GLY A 62 6.88 18.96 4.11
N THR A 63 7.67 19.90 4.63
CA THR A 63 8.41 20.90 3.83
C THR A 63 9.87 20.50 3.58
N GLY A 64 10.28 19.31 4.01
CA GLY A 64 11.64 18.80 3.92
C GLY A 64 11.89 18.00 2.63
N ALA A 65 12.71 16.94 2.74
CA ALA A 65 12.98 16.04 1.63
C ALA A 65 11.70 15.36 1.12
N THR A 66 11.61 15.17 -0.20
CA THR A 66 10.49 14.45 -0.84
C THR A 66 10.25 13.11 -0.15
N PRO A 67 9.00 12.80 0.26
CA PRO A 67 8.71 11.56 0.96
C PRO A 67 9.15 10.32 0.19
N GLY A 68 9.40 9.22 0.91
CA GLY A 68 9.59 7.91 0.30
C GLY A 68 8.30 7.11 0.26
N TYR A 69 8.24 6.11 -0.62
CA TYR A 69 7.16 5.13 -0.59
C TYR A 69 7.58 3.77 -1.15
N PHE A 70 6.84 2.76 -0.73
CA PHE A 70 6.78 1.43 -1.34
C PHE A 70 5.37 1.18 -1.85
N LEU A 71 5.25 0.49 -2.97
CA LEU A 71 3.98 0.00 -3.51
C LEU A 71 4.23 -1.35 -4.20
N ASN A 72 3.69 -2.42 -3.61
CA ASN A 72 3.98 -3.79 -4.04
C ASN A 72 2.69 -4.56 -4.35
N GLY A 73 2.60 -5.11 -5.56
CA GLY A 73 1.55 -6.02 -6.01
C GLY A 73 2.14 -7.31 -6.59
N VAL A 74 1.30 -8.23 -7.05
CA VAL A 74 1.77 -9.45 -7.74
C VAL A 74 2.56 -9.03 -8.99
N GLY A 75 3.82 -9.46 -9.09
CA GLY A 75 4.69 -9.10 -10.22
C GLY A 75 5.08 -7.62 -10.30
N SER A 76 4.76 -6.81 -9.30
CA SER A 76 5.00 -5.36 -9.30
C SER A 76 5.66 -4.93 -7.99
N GLN A 77 6.84 -4.31 -8.08
CA GLN A 77 7.50 -3.67 -6.95
C GLN A 77 7.89 -2.26 -7.36
N VAL A 78 7.38 -1.27 -6.65
CA VAL A 78 7.70 0.14 -6.87
C VAL A 78 8.23 0.69 -5.57
N LEU A 79 9.41 1.32 -5.65
CA LEU A 79 10.09 1.96 -4.53
C LEU A 79 10.69 3.27 -5.02
N GLY A 80 10.63 4.31 -4.21
CA GLY A 80 11.24 5.58 -4.59
C GLY A 80 10.69 6.79 -3.86
N GLN A 81 10.66 7.91 -4.56
CA GLN A 81 10.14 9.18 -4.08
C GLN A 81 8.64 9.28 -4.38
N LEU A 82 7.88 9.80 -3.43
CA LEU A 82 6.46 10.09 -3.57
C LEU A 82 6.29 11.58 -3.88
N ASN A 83 6.08 11.90 -5.16
CA ASN A 83 5.93 13.27 -5.65
C ASN A 83 4.48 13.74 -5.58
N THR A 84 3.55 12.85 -5.90
CA THR A 84 2.12 13.12 -5.85
C THR A 84 1.40 11.98 -5.15
N PHE A 85 0.35 12.32 -4.40
CA PHE A 85 -0.52 11.34 -3.79
C PHE A 85 -1.92 11.91 -3.60
N THR A 86 -2.90 11.02 -3.49
CA THR A 86 -4.26 11.35 -3.07
C THR A 86 -4.62 10.46 -1.91
N GLN A 87 -5.18 11.06 -0.86
CA GLN A 87 -5.67 10.35 0.32
C GLN A 87 -7.17 10.65 0.47
N SER A 88 -7.97 9.60 0.62
CA SER A 88 -9.40 9.73 0.89
C SER A 88 -9.64 10.09 2.36
N ALA A 89 -10.89 10.40 2.70
CA ALA A 89 -11.28 10.72 4.07
C ALA A 89 -11.16 9.56 5.07
N SER A 90 -11.12 8.31 4.62
CA SER A 90 -10.80 7.15 5.47
C SER A 90 -9.33 7.10 5.87
N GLY A 91 -8.48 7.93 5.25
CA GLY A 91 -7.02 7.86 5.37
C GLY A 91 -6.37 6.88 4.39
N ALA A 92 -7.15 6.20 3.55
CA ALA A 92 -6.60 5.35 2.49
C ALA A 92 -5.94 6.22 1.41
N MET A 93 -4.71 5.90 1.01
CA MET A 93 -4.12 6.49 -0.19
C MET A 93 -4.74 5.83 -1.41
N THR A 94 -5.30 6.60 -2.34
CA THR A 94 -5.93 6.10 -3.57
C THR A 94 -5.11 6.41 -4.82
N ALA A 95 -4.11 7.27 -4.71
CA ALA A 95 -3.12 7.50 -5.75
C ALA A 95 -1.74 7.70 -5.13
N LEU A 96 -0.73 7.08 -5.72
CA LEU A 96 0.69 7.25 -5.40
C LEU A 96 1.45 7.39 -6.72
N ASN A 97 1.95 8.59 -7.01
CA ASN A 97 2.55 8.94 -8.30
C ASN A 97 1.65 8.56 -9.50
N ASP A 98 2.13 7.69 -10.37
CA ASP A 98 1.48 7.25 -11.60
C ASP A 98 0.55 6.04 -11.39
N ARG A 99 0.38 5.59 -10.14
CA ARG A 99 -0.48 4.46 -9.77
C ARG A 99 -1.71 4.96 -9.02
N SER A 100 -2.89 4.52 -9.44
CA SER A 100 -4.15 4.86 -8.78
C SER A 100 -5.08 3.67 -8.65
N LEU A 101 -5.78 3.62 -7.52
CA LEU A 101 -6.88 2.69 -7.28
C LEU A 101 -8.17 3.33 -7.80
N THR A 102 -8.75 2.71 -8.83
CA THR A 102 -9.95 3.20 -9.52
C THR A 102 -11.01 2.10 -9.62
N GLY A 103 -12.21 2.44 -10.06
CA GLY A 103 -13.32 1.52 -10.24
C GLY A 103 -14.61 2.04 -9.63
N THR A 104 -15.73 1.37 -9.94
CA THR A 104 -17.05 1.68 -9.35
C THR A 104 -17.15 1.29 -7.89
N ALA A 105 -16.41 0.26 -7.48
CA ALA A 105 -16.20 -0.14 -6.09
C ALA A 105 -14.70 -0.29 -5.85
N THR A 106 -14.22 0.30 -4.75
CA THR A 106 -12.83 0.20 -4.31
C THR A 106 -12.79 -0.14 -2.83
N ALA A 107 -11.72 -0.80 -2.39
CA ALA A 107 -11.52 -1.04 -0.96
C ALA A 107 -10.03 -1.06 -0.63
N THR A 108 -9.70 -0.37 0.47
CA THR A 108 -8.38 -0.39 1.10
C THR A 108 -8.50 -0.97 2.50
N GLN A 109 -7.86 -2.10 2.72
CA GLN A 109 -7.75 -2.73 4.02
C GLN A 109 -6.50 -2.26 4.76
N ASP A 110 -6.44 -2.54 6.06
CA ASP A 110 -5.26 -2.31 6.90
C ASP A 110 -4.77 -0.85 6.92
N VAL A 111 -5.69 0.11 6.73
CA VAL A 111 -5.37 1.54 6.75
C VAL A 111 -4.84 1.91 8.12
N SER A 112 -3.62 2.44 8.15
CA SER A 112 -3.05 3.02 9.35
C SER A 112 -2.01 4.07 9.02
N GLY A 113 -1.75 4.95 9.99
CA GLY A 113 -0.84 6.05 9.76
C GLY A 113 -1.16 7.27 10.61
N ASP A 114 -0.44 8.33 10.28
CA ASP A 114 -0.47 9.64 10.89
C ASP A 114 0.17 10.66 9.93
N ALA A 115 0.45 11.86 10.42
CA ALA A 115 1.07 12.90 9.61
C ALA A 115 2.46 12.54 9.06
N PHE A 116 3.11 11.49 9.55
CA PHE A 116 4.48 11.10 9.19
C PHE A 116 4.54 9.87 8.29
N HIS A 117 3.51 9.04 8.28
CA HIS A 117 3.43 7.89 7.39
C HIS A 117 1.98 7.48 7.10
N ALA A 118 1.77 6.81 5.97
CA ALA A 118 0.52 6.15 5.66
C ALA A 118 0.80 4.79 5.07
N GLN A 119 0.03 3.79 5.51
CA GLN A 119 0.09 2.45 4.97
C GLN A 119 -1.31 1.89 4.74
N GLY A 120 -1.38 0.87 3.90
CA GLY A 120 -2.62 0.17 3.64
C GLY A 120 -2.46 -0.83 2.50
N ARG A 121 -3.56 -1.49 2.20
CA ARG A 121 -3.62 -2.58 1.23
C ARG A 121 -4.84 -2.43 0.33
N TRP A 122 -4.63 -2.10 -0.93
CA TRP A 122 -5.69 -2.10 -1.94
C TRP A 122 -6.11 -3.54 -2.24
N THR A 123 -7.39 -3.88 -2.06
CA THR A 123 -7.90 -5.26 -2.23
C THR A 123 -9.07 -5.38 -3.20
N LEU A 124 -9.70 -4.27 -3.57
CA LEU A 124 -10.82 -4.22 -4.51
C LEU A 124 -10.71 -2.99 -5.40
N GLY A 125 -10.98 -3.17 -6.69
CA GLY A 125 -10.91 -2.12 -7.71
C GLY A 125 -9.95 -2.49 -8.84
N SER A 126 -9.43 -1.49 -9.53
CA SER A 126 -8.42 -1.62 -10.58
C SER A 126 -7.25 -0.70 -10.26
N VAL A 127 -6.03 -1.25 -10.28
CA VAL A 127 -4.81 -0.47 -10.19
C VAL A 127 -4.41 -0.02 -11.58
N THR A 128 -4.63 1.25 -11.88
CA THR A 128 -4.26 1.86 -13.15
C THR A 128 -2.83 2.40 -13.10
N SER A 129 -2.10 2.22 -14.18
CA SER A 129 -0.74 2.70 -14.39
C SER A 129 -0.53 3.12 -15.86
N PRO A 130 0.60 3.77 -16.20
CA PRO A 130 0.94 4.04 -17.60
C PRO A 130 1.09 2.76 -18.45
N SER A 131 1.37 1.61 -17.83
CA SER A 131 1.57 0.33 -18.51
C SER A 131 0.27 -0.49 -18.67
N GLY A 132 -0.83 -0.09 -18.02
CA GLY A 132 -2.10 -0.81 -18.09
C GLY A 132 -2.92 -0.74 -16.80
N ALA A 133 -3.91 -1.62 -16.68
CA ALA A 133 -4.76 -1.72 -15.51
C ALA A 133 -4.81 -3.16 -14.98
N ASP A 134 -4.52 -3.33 -13.69
CA ASP A 134 -4.57 -4.61 -13.00
C ASP A 134 -5.83 -4.68 -12.13
N VAL A 135 -6.73 -5.62 -12.42
CA VAL A 135 -7.99 -5.76 -11.67
C VAL A 135 -7.74 -6.54 -10.38
N LEU A 136 -8.06 -5.92 -9.25
CA LEU A 136 -8.02 -6.55 -7.93
C LEU A 136 -9.32 -7.31 -7.70
N ARG A 137 -9.25 -8.65 -7.81
CA ARG A 137 -10.41 -9.56 -7.65
C ARG A 137 -10.50 -10.16 -6.24
N GLY A 138 -10.17 -9.38 -5.21
CA GLY A 138 -10.21 -9.81 -3.81
C GLY A 138 -8.86 -10.29 -3.25
N ASN A 139 -8.91 -11.07 -2.17
CA ASN A 139 -7.81 -11.22 -1.20
C ASN A 139 -6.48 -11.82 -1.69
N ASN A 140 -6.36 -12.34 -2.92
CA ASN A 140 -5.07 -12.76 -3.51
C ASN A 140 -4.49 -11.78 -4.54
N ALA A 141 -5.23 -10.71 -4.86
CA ALA A 141 -4.81 -9.65 -5.76
C ALA A 141 -4.85 -8.34 -4.98
N ALA A 142 -3.73 -8.01 -4.34
CA ALA A 142 -3.60 -6.82 -3.52
C ALA A 142 -2.36 -6.01 -3.85
N TYR A 143 -2.44 -4.70 -3.64
CA TYR A 143 -1.30 -3.80 -3.62
C TYR A 143 -1.09 -3.26 -2.20
N HIS A 144 0.10 -3.46 -1.65
CA HIS A 144 0.48 -2.97 -0.33
C HIS A 144 1.28 -1.69 -0.50
N TYR A 145 0.86 -0.61 0.15
CA TYR A 145 1.59 0.66 0.10
C TYR A 145 2.07 1.07 1.49
N LEU A 146 3.21 1.74 1.51
CA LEU A 146 3.73 2.42 2.68
C LEU A 146 4.45 3.69 2.24
N ALA A 147 3.84 4.84 2.51
CA ALA A 147 4.41 6.16 2.32
C ALA A 147 4.95 6.68 3.65
N TYR A 148 6.10 7.35 3.61
CA TYR A 148 6.76 7.85 4.82
C TYR A 148 7.50 9.16 4.54
N ARG A 149 7.45 10.09 5.50
CA ARG A 149 8.30 11.26 5.49
C ARG A 149 9.75 10.85 5.69
N ARG A 150 10.66 11.46 4.94
CA ARG A 150 12.10 11.24 5.12
C ARG A 150 12.63 12.13 6.23
N VAL A 151 13.59 11.62 7.01
CA VAL A 151 14.39 12.47 7.90
C VAL A 151 15.29 13.39 7.08
N ALA A 152 15.59 14.58 7.59
CA ALA A 152 16.51 15.50 6.91
C ALA A 152 17.96 15.02 6.95
N ALA A 153 18.36 14.42 8.08
CA ALA A 153 19.69 13.87 8.32
C ALA A 153 19.61 12.70 9.31
N PHE A 154 20.55 11.77 9.22
CA PHE A 154 20.76 10.78 10.27
C PHE A 154 21.58 11.39 11.40
N PRO A 155 21.29 11.06 12.68
CA PRO A 155 22.13 11.47 13.79
C PRO A 155 23.50 10.81 13.69
N ALA A 156 24.50 11.40 14.35
CA ALA A 156 25.86 10.86 14.35
C ALA A 156 25.94 9.48 15.03
N SER A 157 25.14 9.28 16.08
CA SER A 157 24.99 7.99 16.77
C SER A 157 23.64 7.88 17.46
N GLY A 158 23.24 6.67 17.82
CA GLY A 158 22.08 6.40 18.65
C GLY A 158 21.64 4.95 18.61
N SER A 159 20.87 4.51 19.60
CA SER A 159 20.24 3.19 19.64
C SER A 159 18.81 3.34 20.13
N PHE A 160 17.87 2.88 19.34
CA PHE A 160 16.44 3.10 19.51
C PHE A 160 15.72 1.76 19.49
N ALA A 161 14.86 1.55 20.50
CA ALA A 161 14.00 0.38 20.53
C ALA A 161 12.73 0.70 19.73
N CYS A 162 12.36 -0.18 18.81
CA CYS A 162 11.12 -0.02 18.07
C CYS A 162 9.96 -0.71 18.78
N ASP A 163 8.74 -0.23 18.51
CA ASP A 163 7.52 -0.91 18.93
C ASP A 163 7.33 -2.24 18.18
N ALA A 164 6.21 -2.93 18.44
CA ALA A 164 5.85 -4.18 17.76
C ALA A 164 5.53 -4.00 16.26
N GLY A 165 5.58 -2.76 15.77
CA GLY A 165 5.20 -2.38 14.43
C GLY A 165 3.70 -2.49 14.15
N ARG A 166 3.37 -2.05 12.95
CA ARG A 166 2.06 -2.19 12.32
C ARG A 166 2.28 -2.82 10.96
N PHE A 167 1.53 -3.89 10.70
CA PHE A 167 1.65 -4.68 9.49
C PHE A 167 0.35 -4.62 8.70
N THR A 168 0.47 -4.57 7.38
CA THR A 168 -0.64 -4.99 6.52
C THR A 168 -0.79 -6.51 6.58
N ALA A 169 -2.02 -7.01 6.44
CA ALA A 169 -2.26 -8.44 6.36
C ALA A 169 -1.60 -8.98 5.08
N PRO A 170 -0.57 -9.84 5.15
CA PRO A 170 0.17 -10.30 3.99
C PRO A 170 -0.76 -10.98 2.98
N THR A 171 -0.42 -10.86 1.70
CA THR A 171 -1.21 -11.43 0.59
C THR A 171 -0.39 -12.43 -0.18
N TYR A 172 -0.99 -13.56 -0.54
CA TYR A 172 -0.40 -14.59 -1.37
C TYR A 172 -0.04 -14.04 -2.76
N VAL A 173 1.18 -14.32 -3.24
CA VAL A 173 1.71 -13.82 -4.51
C VAL A 173 2.28 -14.90 -5.44
N GLY A 174 2.16 -16.17 -5.06
CA GLY A 174 2.61 -17.31 -5.88
C GLY A 174 3.34 -18.38 -5.09
N GLY A 175 4.02 -19.29 -5.78
CA GLY A 175 4.64 -20.48 -5.18
C GLY A 175 3.67 -21.66 -5.16
N THR A 176 3.67 -22.44 -4.08
CA THR A 176 2.70 -23.53 -3.89
C THR A 176 1.27 -22.99 -3.88
N VAL A 177 0.39 -23.62 -4.66
CA VAL A 177 -1.04 -23.26 -4.70
C VAL A 177 -1.66 -23.48 -3.33
N VAL A 178 -2.37 -22.46 -2.83
CA VAL A 178 -3.06 -22.48 -1.54
C VAL A 178 -4.57 -22.32 -1.72
N PRO A 179 -5.40 -22.80 -0.78
CA PRO A 179 -6.83 -22.55 -0.80
C PRO A 179 -7.15 -21.07 -0.56
N ALA A 180 -8.37 -20.65 -0.94
CA ALA A 180 -8.80 -19.26 -0.79
C ALA A 180 -8.80 -18.75 0.65
N SER A 181 -8.98 -19.65 1.62
CA SER A 181 -8.86 -19.37 3.07
C SER A 181 -7.46 -18.93 3.50
N ALA A 182 -6.44 -19.19 2.67
CA ALA A 182 -5.05 -18.82 2.91
C ALA A 182 -4.56 -17.71 1.96
N HIS A 183 -5.42 -17.09 1.14
CA HIS A 183 -4.99 -15.99 0.26
C HIS A 183 -4.44 -14.76 1.02
N SER A 184 -4.81 -14.62 2.29
CA SER A 184 -4.25 -13.60 3.18
C SER A 184 -3.89 -14.21 4.53
N GLY A 185 -3.01 -13.54 5.25
CA GLY A 185 -2.52 -13.99 6.55
C GLY A 185 -2.42 -12.86 7.57
N THR A 186 -1.73 -13.16 8.66
CA THR A 186 -1.34 -12.22 9.71
C THR A 186 0.17 -12.10 9.75
N ALA A 187 0.68 -10.90 10.01
CA ALA A 187 2.10 -10.67 10.22
C ALA A 187 2.35 -9.92 11.53
N THR A 188 3.42 -10.29 12.22
CA THR A 188 3.92 -9.60 13.41
C THR A 188 5.44 -9.49 13.34
N GLY A 189 6.06 -8.68 14.19
CA GLY A 189 7.51 -8.61 14.21
C GLY A 189 8.05 -7.65 15.24
N SER A 190 9.36 -7.45 15.16
CA SER A 190 10.10 -6.53 16.00
C SER A 190 11.29 -5.97 15.22
N ALA A 191 11.65 -4.73 15.50
CA ALA A 191 12.85 -4.10 14.96
C ALA A 191 13.61 -3.33 16.06
N ALA A 192 14.89 -3.11 15.81
CA ALA A 192 15.75 -2.20 16.54
C ALA A 192 16.52 -1.36 15.52
N LEU A 193 16.76 -0.10 15.85
CA LEU A 193 17.43 0.86 14.99
C LEU A 193 18.66 1.42 15.70
N THR A 194 19.81 1.37 15.04
CA THR A 194 21.01 2.05 15.50
C THR A 194 21.53 3.00 14.42
N PHE A 195 22.18 4.08 14.86
CA PHE A 195 22.93 4.97 13.99
C PHE A 195 24.39 4.95 14.38
N ASP A 196 25.26 4.93 13.36
CA ASP A 196 26.70 5.07 13.50
C ASP A 196 27.24 5.77 12.23
N GLY A 197 27.83 6.95 12.39
CA GLY A 197 28.54 7.62 11.29
C GLY A 197 27.69 7.90 10.04
N ALA A 198 26.49 8.44 10.21
CA ALA A 198 25.50 8.67 9.13
C ALA A 198 25.00 7.40 8.41
N VAL A 199 25.21 6.25 9.03
CA VAL A 199 24.63 4.96 8.61
C VAL A 199 23.59 4.55 9.63
N ALA A 200 22.42 4.11 9.15
CA ALA A 200 21.41 3.49 9.98
C ALA A 200 21.45 1.97 9.80
N THR A 201 21.54 1.23 10.90
CA THR A 201 21.45 -0.23 10.91
C THR A 201 20.14 -0.65 11.57
N VAL A 202 19.39 -1.50 10.88
CA VAL A 202 18.16 -2.10 11.39
C VAL A 202 18.39 -3.59 11.56
N THR A 203 18.05 -4.09 12.75
CA THR A 203 18.01 -5.52 13.04
C THR A 203 16.62 -5.87 13.55
N GLY A 204 16.11 -7.03 13.17
CA GLY A 204 14.74 -7.39 13.50
C GLY A 204 14.32 -8.67 12.82
N ARG A 205 13.05 -9.00 13.00
CA ARG A 205 12.44 -10.21 12.45
C ARG A 205 10.94 -10.00 12.33
N TYR A 206 10.36 -10.59 11.30
CA TYR A 206 8.92 -10.69 11.13
C TYR A 206 8.50 -12.16 11.08
N SER A 207 7.26 -12.43 11.46
CA SER A 207 6.61 -13.72 11.33
C SER A 207 5.36 -13.54 10.48
N VAL A 208 5.17 -14.44 9.52
CA VAL A 208 3.94 -14.52 8.72
C VAL A 208 3.27 -15.84 9.02
N GLN A 209 1.95 -15.78 9.18
CA GLN A 209 1.08 -16.95 9.27
C GLN A 209 -0.08 -16.77 8.30
N ALA A 210 -0.42 -17.80 7.55
CA ALA A 210 -1.57 -17.81 6.64
C ALA A 210 -2.34 -19.12 6.74
N GLY A 211 -3.62 -19.07 6.39
CA GLY A 211 -4.52 -20.22 6.49
C GLY A 211 -4.95 -20.54 7.93
N THR A 212 -5.80 -21.55 8.07
CA THR A 212 -6.31 -22.04 9.37
C THR A 212 -6.43 -23.56 9.33
N GLY A 213 -6.44 -24.20 10.51
CA GLY A 213 -6.57 -25.65 10.61
C GLY A 213 -5.46 -26.40 9.86
N ALA A 214 -5.83 -27.35 9.00
CA ALA A 214 -4.89 -28.17 8.24
C ALA A 214 -4.11 -27.39 7.17
N ASP A 215 -4.60 -26.22 6.75
CA ASP A 215 -3.96 -25.37 5.74
C ASP A 215 -3.05 -24.30 6.35
N ALA A 216 -2.93 -24.27 7.69
CA ALA A 216 -2.11 -23.29 8.37
C ALA A 216 -0.63 -23.49 8.06
N SER A 217 0.03 -22.42 7.61
CA SER A 217 1.48 -22.39 7.44
C SER A 217 2.02 -21.08 7.97
N SER A 218 3.23 -21.13 8.51
CA SER A 218 3.94 -19.97 9.02
C SER A 218 5.42 -20.06 8.71
N ASP A 219 6.06 -18.90 8.70
CA ASP A 219 7.52 -18.79 8.68
C ASP A 219 7.96 -17.44 9.29
N THR A 220 9.25 -17.30 9.50
CA THR A 220 9.90 -16.09 9.97
C THR A 220 10.94 -15.61 8.97
N GLY A 221 11.08 -14.30 8.83
CA GLY A 221 12.16 -13.70 8.06
C GLY A 221 12.88 -12.62 8.84
N ASP A 222 14.15 -12.42 8.51
CA ASP A 222 14.99 -11.41 9.15
C ASP A 222 14.79 -10.03 8.51
N ILE A 223 14.86 -9.00 9.35
CA ILE A 223 15.03 -7.61 8.93
C ILE A 223 16.47 -7.26 9.26
N ALA A 224 17.35 -7.31 8.26
CA ALA A 224 18.75 -6.95 8.39
C ALA A 224 19.08 -5.93 7.30
N ALA A 225 19.23 -4.67 7.69
CA ALA A 225 19.40 -3.57 6.75
C ALA A 225 20.48 -2.59 7.20
N THR A 226 21.26 -2.11 6.24
CA THR A 226 22.20 -1.00 6.39
C THR A 226 21.81 0.08 5.39
N VAL A 227 21.31 1.21 5.89
CA VAL A 227 20.85 2.35 5.10
C VAL A 227 21.88 3.47 5.22
N THR A 228 22.50 3.85 4.11
CA THR A 228 23.66 4.77 4.07
C THR A 228 23.29 6.24 3.92
N GLY A 229 22.01 6.58 4.02
CA GLY A 229 21.57 7.97 4.04
C GLY A 229 20.04 8.13 4.08
N PRO A 230 19.54 9.33 4.42
CA PRO A 230 18.10 9.58 4.58
C PRO A 230 17.24 9.38 3.34
N THR A 231 17.85 9.40 2.16
CA THR A 231 17.18 9.23 0.87
C THR A 231 17.33 7.83 0.30
N HIS A 232 18.09 6.96 0.97
CA HIS A 232 18.41 5.61 0.53
C HIS A 232 17.48 4.58 1.18
N SER A 233 17.39 3.42 0.55
CA SER A 233 16.79 2.21 1.11
C SER A 233 17.81 1.07 1.01
N SER A 234 17.71 0.10 1.90
CA SER A 234 18.51 -1.12 1.89
C SER A 234 17.65 -2.28 1.41
N THR A 235 18.17 -3.07 0.47
CA THR A 235 17.53 -4.30 0.01
C THR A 235 18.25 -5.50 0.60
N GLY A 236 17.51 -6.32 1.35
CA GLY A 236 17.99 -7.54 1.98
C GLY A 236 17.35 -8.80 1.37
N GLY A 237 18.09 -9.90 1.40
CA GLY A 237 17.66 -11.18 0.85
C GLY A 237 17.40 -11.13 -0.66
N ALA A 238 16.48 -11.97 -1.14
CA ALA A 238 16.11 -12.06 -2.55
C ALA A 238 14.88 -11.20 -2.89
N TYR A 239 14.68 -10.05 -2.24
CA TYR A 239 13.44 -9.26 -2.41
C TYR A 239 13.10 -8.94 -3.88
N LEU A 240 14.08 -8.55 -4.69
CA LEU A 240 13.84 -8.09 -6.08
C LEU A 240 13.59 -9.22 -7.09
N GLY A 241 14.03 -10.45 -6.80
CA GLY A 241 14.00 -11.54 -7.80
C GLY A 241 13.64 -12.92 -7.25
N GLY A 242 13.45 -13.04 -5.95
CA GLY A 242 13.12 -14.29 -5.28
C GLY A 242 11.92 -14.16 -4.35
N ASN A 243 11.82 -15.14 -3.45
CA ASN A 243 10.61 -15.43 -2.70
C ASN A 243 10.61 -14.85 -1.28
N ALA A 244 11.78 -14.49 -0.76
CA ALA A 244 11.94 -13.96 0.59
C ALA A 244 12.97 -12.83 0.63
N GLY A 245 12.67 -11.78 1.38
CA GLY A 245 13.56 -10.63 1.56
C GLY A 245 12.83 -9.38 1.99
N THR A 246 13.56 -8.29 2.15
CA THR A 246 13.02 -7.00 2.60
C THR A 246 13.60 -5.83 1.82
N VAL A 247 12.84 -4.75 1.69
CA VAL A 247 13.37 -3.41 1.43
C VAL A 247 13.07 -2.56 2.66
N THR A 248 14.10 -1.93 3.21
CA THR A 248 14.01 -1.14 4.44
C THR A 248 14.46 0.29 4.19
N ALA A 249 13.72 1.26 4.71
CA ALA A 249 14.09 2.67 4.71
C ALA A 249 13.81 3.30 6.06
N ILE A 250 14.48 4.44 6.32
CA ILE A 250 14.33 5.19 7.57
C ILE A 250 13.59 6.49 7.28
N GLY A 251 12.51 6.70 8.01
CA GLY A 251 11.68 7.90 7.94
C GLY A 251 11.66 8.68 9.25
N ASP A 252 11.07 9.86 9.18
CA ASP A 252 10.74 10.67 10.34
C ASP A 252 9.52 10.05 11.03
N GLY A 253 9.62 9.72 12.32
CA GLY A 253 8.49 9.24 13.12
C GLY A 253 7.73 10.38 13.81
N GLY A 254 8.24 11.61 13.76
CA GLY A 254 7.73 12.74 14.51
C GLY A 254 8.10 12.70 15.98
N ASN A 255 8.04 13.86 16.65
CA ASN A 255 8.33 14.01 18.08
C ASN A 255 9.68 13.40 18.50
N GLY A 256 10.70 13.50 17.64
CA GLY A 256 12.04 12.95 17.89
C GLY A 256 12.17 11.43 17.75
N SER A 257 11.13 10.74 17.27
CA SER A 257 11.18 9.31 16.94
C SER A 257 11.52 9.07 15.47
N TYR A 258 11.96 7.86 15.17
CA TYR A 258 12.24 7.40 13.80
C TYR A 258 11.19 6.39 13.35
N LEU A 259 10.95 6.34 12.05
CA LEU A 259 10.13 5.33 11.42
C LEU A 259 11.05 4.34 10.69
N VAL A 260 10.94 3.05 11.00
CA VAL A 260 11.51 1.99 10.16
C VAL A 260 10.39 1.51 9.22
N ALA A 261 10.54 1.82 7.94
CA ALA A 261 9.63 1.46 6.87
C ALA A 261 10.13 0.18 6.20
N VAL A 262 9.32 -0.88 6.16
CA VAL A 262 9.70 -2.17 5.59
C VAL A 262 8.66 -2.63 4.57
N ALA A 263 9.12 -2.99 3.38
CA ALA A 263 8.40 -3.90 2.49
C ALA A 263 9.03 -5.29 2.59
N TYR A 264 8.22 -6.34 2.67
CA TYR A 264 8.74 -7.71 2.84
C TYR A 264 8.08 -8.69 1.87
N LYS A 265 8.84 -9.72 1.52
CA LYS A 265 8.37 -10.97 0.92
C LYS A 265 8.73 -12.11 1.85
N ALA A 266 7.80 -13.03 2.05
CA ALA A 266 7.96 -14.21 2.89
C ALA A 266 7.66 -15.47 2.06
N ALA A 267 8.56 -16.44 2.07
CA ALA A 267 8.27 -17.80 1.65
C ALA A 267 7.85 -18.58 2.89
N LEU A 268 6.66 -19.18 2.88
CA LEU A 268 6.20 -20.01 3.99
C LEU A 268 6.74 -21.44 3.88
N SER A 269 6.71 -22.17 4.99
CA SER A 269 7.16 -23.56 5.08
C SER A 269 6.47 -24.51 4.09
N ASN A 270 5.26 -24.19 3.63
CA ASN A 270 4.56 -24.95 2.58
C ASN A 270 4.95 -24.56 1.14
N GLY A 271 5.90 -23.63 0.97
CA GLY A 271 6.36 -23.12 -0.34
C GLY A 271 5.49 -22.02 -0.95
N ALA A 272 4.44 -21.57 -0.26
CA ALA A 272 3.63 -20.44 -0.69
C ALA A 272 4.31 -19.11 -0.34
N ASN A 273 4.24 -18.14 -1.23
CA ASN A 273 4.90 -16.85 -1.09
C ASN A 273 3.88 -15.76 -0.79
N TYR A 274 4.24 -14.86 0.12
CA TYR A 274 3.42 -13.74 0.56
C TYR A 274 4.22 -12.45 0.52
N GLN A 275 3.53 -11.32 0.43
CA GLN A 275 4.16 -10.02 0.59
C GLN A 275 3.31 -9.09 1.44
N GLY A 276 3.96 -8.07 1.98
CA GLY A 276 3.30 -7.00 2.69
C GLY A 276 4.24 -5.85 2.99
N VAL A 277 3.74 -4.92 3.80
CA VAL A 277 4.51 -3.81 4.36
C VAL A 277 4.31 -3.73 5.87
N ALA A 278 5.29 -3.13 6.53
CA ALA A 278 5.28 -2.85 7.95
C ALA A 278 5.92 -1.49 8.26
N SER A 279 5.39 -0.79 9.27
CA SER A 279 6.04 0.35 9.91
C SER A 279 6.37 0.03 11.36
N PHE A 280 7.53 0.48 11.84
CA PHE A 280 7.89 0.45 13.26
C PHE A 280 8.25 1.86 13.71
N ARG A 281 7.80 2.26 14.89
CA ARG A 281 8.24 3.52 15.52
C ARG A 281 9.34 3.24 16.53
N CYS A 282 10.49 3.88 16.36
CA CYS A 282 11.68 3.69 17.18
C CYS A 282 11.98 4.95 17.99
N ARG A 283 12.13 4.79 19.30
CA ARG A 283 12.32 5.87 20.27
C ARG A 283 13.34 5.50 21.35
#